data_AF-A0A939PL15-F1
#
_entry.id   AF-A0A939PL15-F1
#
_cell.length_a   1.000
_cell.length_b   1.000
_cell.length_c   1.000
_cell.angle_alpha   90.00
_cell.angle_beta   90.00
_cell.angle_gamma   90.00
#
_symmetry.space_group_name_H-M   'P 1'
#
loop_
_entity.id
_entity.type
_entity.pdbx_description
1 polymer ?
#
loop_
_entity_poly.entity_id
_entity_poly.type
_entity_poly.pdbx_seq_one_letter_code
_entity_poly.pdbx_strand_id
1 'polypeptide(L)'
;MKNPGASSESAAVPAVGERVTVNLSVKARTSLQEITELTGHTKTDAINRALVVYAEIERMVADGGAVFCREDRDGDLMQWKIL
;
A
#
# COMPACT_ATOMS: atom_id res chain seq x y z
N MET A 1 -1.99 35.70 -41.60
CA MET A 1 -1.22 35.04 -40.52
C MET A 1 -2.20 34.36 -39.58
N LYS A 2 -2.03 33.03 -39.39
CA LYS A 2 -2.56 32.09 -38.38
C LYS A 2 -4.06 32.08 -37.99
N ASN A 3 -4.68 30.94 -38.27
CA ASN A 3 -5.92 30.43 -37.66
C ASN A 3 -5.57 29.51 -36.45
N PRO A 4 -6.54 28.98 -35.67
CA PRO A 4 -6.67 29.14 -34.22
C PRO A 4 -6.18 27.94 -33.40
N GLY A 5 -5.75 28.18 -32.16
CA GLY A 5 -5.41 27.13 -31.21
C GLY A 5 -6.60 26.79 -30.32
N ALA A 6 -7.40 25.81 -30.74
CA ALA A 6 -8.26 25.09 -29.81
C ALA A 6 -7.37 24.41 -28.77
N SER A 7 -7.45 24.88 -27.52
CA SER A 7 -6.87 24.19 -26.38
C SER A 7 -7.62 22.87 -26.22
N SER A 8 -7.05 21.80 -26.75
CA SER A 8 -7.48 20.44 -26.46
C SER A 8 -7.23 20.18 -24.98
N GLU A 9 -8.29 20.23 -24.19
CA GLU A 9 -8.35 19.53 -22.90
C GLU A 9 -8.00 18.07 -23.17
N SER A 10 -6.76 17.71 -22.85
CA SER A 10 -6.29 16.33 -22.86
C SER A 10 -7.09 15.58 -21.81
N ALA A 11 -8.13 14.85 -22.24
CA ALA A 11 -8.83 13.89 -21.40
C ALA A 11 -7.79 12.98 -20.76
N ALA A 12 -7.64 13.09 -19.44
CA ALA A 12 -6.73 12.25 -18.69
C ALA A 12 -7.15 10.79 -18.92
N VAL A 13 -6.31 10.04 -19.64
CA VAL A 13 -6.49 8.59 -19.76
C VAL A 13 -6.47 8.04 -18.34
N PRO A 14 -7.54 7.38 -17.86
CA PRO A 14 -7.52 6.80 -16.53
C PRO A 14 -6.34 5.84 -16.48
N ALA A 15 -5.43 6.03 -15.52
CA ALA A 15 -4.27 5.19 -15.37
C ALA A 15 -4.73 3.73 -15.29
N VAL A 16 -4.42 2.96 -16.33
CA VAL A 16 -4.75 1.53 -16.37
C VAL A 16 -3.83 0.88 -15.34
N GLY A 17 -4.39 0.49 -14.20
CA GLY A 17 -3.64 -0.22 -13.17
C GLY A 17 -3.08 -1.53 -13.73
N GLU A 18 -1.85 -1.87 -13.35
CA GLU A 18 -1.25 -3.16 -13.67
C GLU A 18 -2.04 -4.28 -12.95
N ARG A 19 -2.38 -5.34 -13.69
CA ARG A 19 -3.04 -6.52 -13.12
C ARG A 19 -2.01 -7.59 -12.78
N VAL A 20 -1.95 -7.95 -11.51
CA VAL A 20 -1.06 -9.00 -11.00
C VAL A 20 -1.90 -10.15 -10.45
N THR A 21 -1.59 -11.38 -10.87
CA THR A 21 -2.13 -12.61 -10.29
C THR A 21 -1.09 -13.22 -9.36
N VAL A 22 -1.43 -13.41 -8.09
CA VAL A 22 -0.55 -14.01 -7.09
C VAL A 22 -1.20 -15.22 -6.43
N ASN A 23 -0.39 -16.23 -6.12
CA ASN A 23 -0.80 -17.31 -5.25
C ASN A 23 -0.47 -16.93 -3.81
N LEU A 24 -1.50 -16.71 -2.99
CA LEU A 24 -1.30 -16.39 -1.58
C LEU A 24 -0.94 -17.64 -0.79
N SER A 25 0.07 -17.55 0.07
CA SER A 25 0.30 -18.56 1.10
C SER A 25 -0.89 -18.64 2.05
N VAL A 26 -1.02 -19.73 2.81
CA VAL A 26 -2.10 -19.88 3.81
C VAL A 26 -2.09 -18.69 4.78
N LYS A 27 -0.91 -18.28 5.27
CA LYS A 27 -0.75 -17.13 6.17
C LYS A 27 -1.19 -15.83 5.50
N ALA A 28 -0.76 -15.55 4.27
CA ALA A 28 -1.13 -14.34 3.55
C ALA A 28 -2.64 -14.27 3.27
N ARG A 29 -3.27 -15.41 2.97
CA ARG A 29 -4.73 -15.49 2.77
C ARG A 29 -5.49 -15.20 4.07
N THR A 30 -5.05 -15.75 5.20
CA THR A 30 -5.65 -15.46 6.51
C THR A 30 -5.49 -14.00 6.89
N SER A 31 -4.30 -13.42 6.74
CA SER A 31 -4.06 -12.01 7.01
C SER A 31 -4.87 -11.08 6.09
N LEU A 32 -5.07 -11.46 4.81
CA LEU A 32 -5.94 -10.70 3.91
C LEU A 32 -7.40 -10.74 4.38
N GLN A 33 -7.87 -11.85 4.91
CA GLN A 33 -9.21 -11.93 5.48
C GLN A 33 -9.33 -11.02 6.71
N GLU A 34 -8.42 -11.17 7.67
CA GLU A 34 -8.38 -10.38 8.90
C GLU A 34 -8.35 -8.87 8.63
N ILE A 35 -7.47 -8.40 7.74
CA ILE A 35 -7.39 -6.96 7.43
C ILE A 35 -8.68 -6.45 6.78
N THR A 36 -9.34 -7.25 5.93
CA THR A 36 -10.63 -6.84 5.33
C THR A 36 -11.74 -6.78 6.36
N GLU A 37 -11.74 -7.67 7.35
CA GLU A 37 -12.70 -7.67 8.46
C GLU A 37 -12.48 -6.48 9.41
N LEU A 38 -11.23 -6.17 9.75
CA LEU A 38 -10.88 -5.07 10.65
C LEU A 38 -11.13 -3.68 10.02
N THR A 39 -10.91 -3.54 8.71
CA THR A 39 -10.93 -2.23 8.03
C THR A 39 -12.17 -1.99 7.16
N GLY A 40 -12.92 -3.04 6.81
CA GLY A 40 -14.00 -2.97 5.82
C GLY A 40 -13.52 -2.74 4.38
N HIS A 41 -12.21 -2.75 4.13
CA HIS A 41 -11.65 -2.58 2.79
C HIS A 41 -11.95 -3.77 1.87
N THR A 42 -12.02 -3.51 0.56
CA THR A 42 -12.02 -4.60 -0.42
C THR A 42 -10.66 -5.31 -0.42
N LYS A 43 -10.60 -6.54 -0.96
CA LYS A 43 -9.33 -7.26 -1.11
C LYS A 43 -8.32 -6.47 -1.94
N THR A 44 -8.77 -5.84 -3.03
CA THR A 44 -7.92 -5.01 -3.90
C THR A 44 -7.35 -3.82 -3.12
N ASP A 45 -8.19 -3.13 -2.35
CA ASP A 45 -7.75 -2.00 -1.52
C ASP A 45 -6.75 -2.43 -0.44
N ALA A 46 -7.01 -3.54 0.24
CA ALA A 46 -6.14 -4.09 1.27
C ALA A 46 -4.77 -4.47 0.70
N ILE A 47 -4.73 -5.18 -0.44
CA ILE A 47 -3.49 -5.58 -1.11
C ILE A 47 -2.70 -4.34 -1.56
N ASN A 48 -3.36 -3.39 -2.22
CA ASN A 48 -2.69 -2.18 -2.71
C ASN A 48 -2.08 -1.37 -1.55
N ARG A 49 -2.83 -1.18 -0.46
CA ARG A 49 -2.32 -0.47 0.72
C ARG A 49 -1.18 -1.23 1.41
N ALA A 50 -1.28 -2.56 1.53
CA ALA A 50 -0.23 -3.38 2.12
C ALA A 50 1.10 -3.27 1.35
N LEU A 51 1.05 -3.25 0.01
CA LEU A 51 2.24 -3.06 -0.83
C LEU A 51 2.89 -1.68 -0.59
N VAL A 52 2.09 -0.62 -0.51
CA VAL A 52 2.61 0.75 -0.25
C VAL A 52 3.26 0.84 1.13
N VAL A 53 2.58 0.35 2.17
CA VAL A 53 3.10 0.37 3.55
C VAL A 53 4.37 -0.46 3.67
N TYR A 54 4.39 -1.67 3.09
CA TYR A 54 5.57 -2.53 3.10
C TYR A 54 6.77 -1.83 2.43
N ALA A 55 6.56 -1.23 1.25
CA ALA A 55 7.62 -0.51 0.56
C ALA A 55 8.13 0.71 1.34
N GLU A 56 7.26 1.42 2.07
CA GLU A 56 7.66 2.54 2.91
C GLU A 56 8.53 2.12 4.10
N ILE A 57 8.15 1.03 4.76
CA ILE A 57 8.91 0.49 5.88
C ILE A 57 10.29 0.01 5.43
N GLU A 58 10.35 -0.74 4.32
CA GLU A 58 11.61 -1.22 3.76
C GLU A 58 12.53 -0.06 3.37
N ARG A 59 12.01 1.01 2.75
CA ARG A 59 12.80 2.22 2.46
C ARG A 59 13.35 2.86 3.74
N MET A 60 12.52 3.04 4.76
CA MET A 60 12.93 3.66 6.01
C MET A 60 14.06 2.87 6.70
N VAL A 61 13.97 1.54 6.69
CA VAL A 61 15.00 0.67 7.26
C VAL A 61 16.28 0.69 6.41
N ALA A 62 16.17 0.66 5.08
CA ALA A 62 17.32 0.73 4.17
C ALA A 62 18.11 2.04 4.31
N ASP A 63 17.42 3.15 4.61
CA ASP A 63 18.02 4.47 4.84
C ASP A 63 18.65 4.63 6.25
N GLY A 64 18.74 3.53 7.02
CA GLY A 64 19.31 3.51 8.38
C GLY A 64 18.33 3.88 9.49
N GLY A 65 17.04 4.00 9.18
CA GLY A 65 15.98 4.19 10.15
C GLY A 65 15.55 2.89 10.85
N ALA A 66 14.56 3.02 11.75
CA ALA A 66 13.97 1.88 12.45
C ALA A 66 12.49 2.13 12.73
N VAL A 67 11.68 1.06 12.67
CA VAL A 67 10.26 1.09 13.01
C VAL A 67 10.07 0.61 14.44
N PHE A 68 9.26 1.34 15.20
CA PHE A 68 8.91 0.99 16.56
C PHE A 68 7.39 0.91 16.72
N CYS A 69 6.91 -0.03 17.53
CA CYS A 69 5.50 -0.18 17.85
C CYS A 69 5.29 -0.30 19.37
N ARG A 70 4.06 0.03 19.81
CA ARG A 70 3.53 -0.34 21.12
C ARG A 70 2.31 -1.21 20.88
N GLU A 71 2.24 -2.37 21.52
CA GLU A 71 1.11 -3.29 21.35
C GLU A 71 -0.16 -2.78 22.04
N ASP A 72 0.00 -2.07 23.15
CA ASP A 72 -1.06 -1.37 23.88
C ASP A 72 -0.65 0.09 24.14
N ARG A 73 -1.58 0.87 24.70
CA ARG A 73 -1.36 2.32 24.91
C ARG A 73 -0.28 2.60 25.97
N ASP A 74 -0.15 1.71 26.94
CA ASP A 74 0.68 1.91 28.13
C ASP A 74 1.97 1.08 28.12
N GLY A 75 2.17 0.23 27.12
CA GLY A 75 3.30 -0.69 27.02
C GLY A 75 4.53 -0.06 26.41
N ASP A 76 5.61 -0.83 26.49
CA ASP A 76 6.92 -0.37 26.08
C ASP A 76 7.02 -0.20 24.57
N LEU A 77 7.81 0.81 24.16
CA LEU A 77 8.13 1.00 22.77
C LEU A 77 9.13 -0.07 22.35
N MET A 78 8.72 -0.96 21.44
CA MET A 78 9.53 -2.08 20.97
C MET A 78 9.96 -1.85 19.53
N GLN A 79 11.21 -2.17 19.21
CA GLN A 79 11.67 -2.16 17.82
C GLN A 79 11.03 -3.32 17.07
N TRP A 80 10.28 -3.00 16.02
CA TRP A 80 9.64 -3.98 15.19
C TRP A 80 10.60 -4.42 14.08
N LYS A 81 10.78 -5.74 13.93
CA LYS A 81 11.51 -6.35 12.82
C LYS A 81 10.52 -7.07 11.93
N ILE A 82 10.36 -6.58 10.71
CA ILE A 82 9.61 -7.31 9.68
C ILE A 82 10.47 -8.52 9.27
N LEU A 83 9.89 -9.71 9.36
CA LEU A 83 10.52 -11.01 9.04
C LEU A 83 10.31 -11.38 7.58
#